data_AF-A0A940JEN0-F1
#
_entry.id   AF-A0A940JEN0-F1
#
_cell.length_a   1.000
_cell.length_b   1.000
_cell.length_c   1.000
_cell.angle_alpha   90.00
_cell.angle_beta   90.00
_cell.angle_gamma   90.00
#
_symmetry.space_group_name_H-M   'P 1'
#
loop_
_entity.id
_entity.type
_entity.pdbx_description
1 polymer ?
#
loop_
_entity_poly.entity_id
_entity_poly.type
_entity_poly.pdbx_seq_one_letter_code
_entity_poly.pdbx_strand_id
1 'polypeptide(L)'
;MRAPFLILALAGACMLAPAAGAEPTKPAADEVTGLVLDTRGLNYEPRMSPRVYDDSAHDLLAGVPFDPDKVMNEGVARWVRAYDPEDPNPRTGSRPLILKPLRIEGGDRLVLSGADAAKLKAANSKDKILDRMRILIIY
;
A
#
# COMPACT_ATOMS: atom_id res chain seq x y z
N MET A 1 -55.40 -37.27 -23.32
CA MET A 1 -54.17 -37.52 -22.52
C MET A 1 -52.98 -37.48 -23.47
N ARG A 2 -52.14 -36.44 -23.38
CA ARG A 2 -51.02 -36.14 -24.29
C ARG A 2 -49.75 -35.98 -23.45
N ALA A 3 -48.74 -36.79 -23.79
CA ALA A 3 -47.28 -36.72 -23.62
C ALA A 3 -46.63 -36.39 -22.25
N PRO A 4 -45.54 -37.08 -21.87
CA PRO A 4 -44.75 -36.81 -20.66
C PRO A 4 -43.75 -35.67 -20.87
N PHE A 5 -43.42 -34.98 -19.77
CA PHE A 5 -42.42 -33.94 -19.70
C PHE A 5 -41.00 -34.50 -19.89
N LEU A 6 -40.26 -33.80 -20.74
CA LEU A 6 -38.83 -33.92 -20.99
C LEU A 6 -38.04 -33.49 -19.73
N ILE A 7 -37.30 -34.41 -19.09
CA ILE A 7 -36.29 -34.04 -18.10
C ILE A 7 -34.94 -33.97 -18.82
N LEU A 8 -34.45 -32.75 -18.98
CA LEU A 8 -33.14 -32.43 -19.52
C LEU A 8 -32.06 -32.86 -18.52
N ALA A 9 -31.11 -33.66 -18.98
CA ALA A 9 -29.97 -34.12 -18.21
C ALA A 9 -28.71 -33.27 -18.46
N LEU A 10 -27.91 -33.21 -17.39
CA LEU A 10 -26.45 -33.11 -17.33
C LEU A 10 -25.71 -31.76 -17.51
N ALA A 11 -24.98 -31.47 -16.42
CA ALA A 11 -23.54 -31.24 -16.35
C ALA A 11 -22.98 -29.88 -16.76
N GLY A 12 -22.39 -29.22 -15.75
CA GLY A 12 -21.51 -28.07 -15.95
C GLY A 12 -21.03 -27.45 -14.63
N ALA A 13 -20.67 -28.27 -13.64
CA ALA A 13 -19.95 -27.77 -12.47
C ALA A 13 -18.52 -27.40 -12.92
N CYS A 14 -18.33 -26.13 -13.29
CA CYS A 14 -17.00 -25.56 -13.43
C CYS A 14 -16.45 -25.40 -12.01
N MET A 15 -15.74 -26.42 -11.52
CA MET A 15 -14.89 -26.28 -10.34
C MET A 15 -13.78 -25.30 -10.70
N LEU A 16 -13.94 -24.05 -10.24
CA LEU A 16 -12.82 -23.13 -10.10
C LEU A 16 -11.93 -23.69 -8.99
N ALA A 17 -10.78 -24.25 -9.36
CA ALA A 17 -9.74 -24.58 -8.40
C ALA A 17 -9.33 -23.30 -7.66
N PRO A 18 -9.13 -23.32 -6.33
CA PRO A 18 -8.60 -22.16 -5.64
C PRO A 18 -7.18 -21.88 -6.14
N ALA A 19 -6.94 -20.65 -6.58
CA ALA A 19 -5.61 -20.13 -6.83
C ALA A 19 -4.75 -20.40 -5.59
N ALA A 20 -3.67 -21.16 -5.78
CA ALA A 20 -2.72 -21.48 -4.73
C ALA A 20 -2.28 -20.16 -4.07
N GLY A 21 -2.65 -19.99 -2.80
CA GLY A 21 -2.22 -18.87 -2.00
C GLY A 21 -0.70 -18.88 -1.97
N ALA A 22 -0.08 -17.84 -2.53
CA ALA A 22 1.31 -17.55 -2.25
C ALA A 22 1.42 -17.38 -0.74
N GLU A 23 2.01 -18.36 -0.05
CA GLU A 23 2.33 -18.20 1.35
C GLU A 23 3.19 -16.95 1.52
N PRO A 24 2.92 -16.11 2.54
CA PRO A 24 3.73 -14.94 2.79
C PRO A 24 5.15 -15.40 3.17
N THR A 25 6.04 -15.44 2.18
CA THR A 25 7.46 -15.67 2.39
C THR A 25 7.96 -14.62 3.38
N LYS A 26 8.57 -15.08 4.48
CA LYS A 26 9.16 -14.20 5.47
C LYS A 26 10.14 -13.25 4.76
N PRO A 27 10.06 -11.93 4.99
CA PRO A 27 10.95 -10.97 4.34
C PRO A 27 12.42 -11.32 4.55
N ALA A 28 13.24 -11.06 3.53
CA ALA A 28 14.69 -11.22 3.66
C ALA A 28 15.22 -10.29 4.76
N ALA A 29 16.36 -10.66 5.36
CA ALA A 29 16.97 -9.93 6.47
C ALA A 29 17.47 -8.52 6.11
N ASP A 30 17.32 -8.07 4.87
CA ASP A 30 17.68 -6.74 4.37
C ASP A 30 16.54 -6.09 3.55
N GLU A 31 15.36 -6.71 3.49
CA GLU A 31 14.19 -6.18 2.79
C GLU A 31 13.55 -5.04 3.60
N VAL A 32 13.22 -3.94 2.91
CA VAL A 32 12.33 -2.91 3.43
C VAL A 32 10.90 -3.37 3.24
N THR A 33 10.17 -3.53 4.35
CA THR A 33 8.83 -4.13 4.30
C THR A 33 7.72 -3.13 4.05
N GLY A 34 7.99 -1.82 4.15
CA GLY A 34 6.99 -0.77 3.94
C GLY A 34 7.56 0.63 4.13
N LEU A 35 6.69 1.63 4.06
CA LEU A 35 6.97 3.04 4.28
C LEU A 35 6.12 3.57 5.44
N VAL A 36 6.76 4.26 6.38
CA VAL A 36 6.09 5.06 7.42
C VAL A 36 6.48 6.52 7.22
N LEU A 37 5.49 7.39 7.09
CA LEU A 37 5.66 8.84 7.04
C LEU A 37 5.22 9.45 8.37
N ASP A 38 6.19 9.96 9.13
CA ASP A 38 5.94 10.60 10.42
C ASP A 38 5.69 12.09 10.26
N THR A 39 4.44 12.51 10.38
CA THR A 39 4.03 13.91 10.18
C THR A 39 3.80 14.65 11.49
N ARG A 40 4.12 14.03 12.64
CA ARG A 40 3.87 14.63 13.96
C ARG A 40 4.56 15.99 14.06
N GLY A 41 3.80 16.99 14.49
CA GLY A 41 4.24 18.38 14.59
C GLY A 41 4.16 19.18 13.29
N LEU A 42 3.61 18.62 12.20
CA LEU A 42 3.49 19.29 10.91
C LEU A 42 2.03 19.60 10.49
N ASN A 43 1.04 19.36 11.36
CA ASN A 43 -0.38 19.61 11.14
C ASN A 43 -0.93 18.98 9.84
N TYR A 44 -0.59 17.70 9.61
CA TYR A 44 -1.09 16.97 8.45
C TYR A 44 -2.58 16.63 8.58
N GLU A 45 -3.32 16.85 7.51
CA GLU A 45 -4.73 16.51 7.37
C GLU A 45 -4.89 15.25 6.50
N PRO A 46 -5.35 14.12 7.05
CA PRO A 46 -5.64 12.93 6.25
C PRO A 46 -6.61 13.19 5.11
N ARG A 47 -6.27 12.71 3.91
CA ARG A 47 -7.10 12.75 2.70
C ARG A 47 -7.15 11.36 2.05
N MET A 48 -8.20 11.07 1.29
CA MET A 48 -8.36 9.77 0.63
C MET A 48 -7.20 9.41 -0.32
N SER A 49 -6.55 10.43 -0.89
CA SER A 49 -5.42 10.27 -1.80
C SER A 49 -4.17 10.86 -1.17
N PRO A 50 -3.20 10.04 -0.71
CA PRO A 50 -1.94 10.55 -0.18
C PRO A 50 -1.17 11.29 -1.27
N ARG A 51 -0.56 12.41 -0.92
CA ARG A 51 0.26 13.23 -1.83
C ARG A 51 1.67 13.32 -1.26
N VAL A 52 2.63 12.65 -1.90
CA VAL A 52 4.03 12.60 -1.43
C VAL A 52 4.93 13.15 -2.53
N TYR A 53 5.67 14.21 -2.23
CA TYR A 53 6.47 14.97 -3.18
C TYR A 53 7.90 15.08 -2.68
N ASP A 54 8.86 15.26 -3.60
CA ASP A 54 10.18 15.76 -3.23
C ASP A 54 10.23 17.30 -3.17
N ASP A 55 11.33 17.85 -2.68
CA ASP A 55 11.57 19.29 -2.57
C ASP A 55 11.67 20.00 -3.93
N SER A 56 11.75 19.25 -5.03
CA SER A 56 11.70 19.72 -6.41
C SER A 56 10.30 19.61 -7.02
N ALA A 57 9.28 19.34 -6.20
CA ALA A 57 7.87 19.20 -6.57
C ALA A 57 7.55 18.03 -7.52
N HIS A 58 8.38 16.99 -7.56
CA HIS A 58 8.01 15.75 -8.24
C HIS A 58 7.10 14.91 -7.35
N ASP A 59 5.99 14.43 -7.90
CA ASP A 59 5.11 13.47 -7.24
C ASP A 59 5.78 12.09 -7.20
N LEU A 60 6.04 11.59 -6.00
CA LEU A 60 6.72 10.32 -5.75
C LEU A 60 5.79 9.10 -5.82
N LEU A 61 4.46 9.32 -5.86
CA LEU A 61 3.47 8.26 -6.09
C LEU A 61 3.00 8.22 -7.55
N ALA A 62 3.28 9.25 -8.34
CA ALA A 62 2.96 9.26 -9.76
C ALA A 62 3.65 8.11 -10.50
N GLY A 63 2.89 7.41 -11.35
CA GLY A 63 3.39 6.29 -12.16
C GLY A 63 3.56 4.97 -11.42
N VAL A 64 3.24 4.89 -10.12
CA VAL A 64 3.18 3.61 -9.41
C VAL A 64 1.96 2.82 -9.93
N PRO A 65 2.15 1.55 -10.38
CA PRO A 65 1.07 0.74 -10.94
C PRO A 65 0.21 0.14 -9.81
N PHE A 66 -0.62 0.96 -9.17
CA PHE A 66 -1.50 0.49 -8.11
C PHE A 66 -2.53 -0.52 -8.64
N ASP A 67 -2.61 -1.68 -7.98
CA ASP A 67 -3.63 -2.69 -8.22
C ASP A 67 -5.01 -2.13 -7.82
N PRO A 68 -5.96 -1.99 -8.77
CA PRO A 68 -7.27 -1.39 -8.51
C PRO A 68 -8.09 -2.14 -7.45
N ASP A 69 -8.08 -3.48 -7.47
CA ASP A 69 -8.85 -4.29 -6.52
C ASP A 69 -8.30 -4.10 -5.11
N LYS A 70 -6.98 -4.03 -4.99
CA LYS A 70 -6.34 -3.77 -3.72
C LYS A 70 -6.52 -2.32 -3.24
N VAL A 71 -6.55 -1.33 -4.16
CA VAL A 71 -6.91 0.06 -3.81
C VAL A 71 -8.33 0.13 -3.24
N MET A 72 -9.29 -0.58 -3.85
CA MET A 72 -10.67 -0.62 -3.37
C MET A 72 -10.79 -1.26 -1.98
N ASN A 73 -10.06 -2.36 -1.73
CA ASN A 73 -10.19 -3.13 -0.50
C ASN A 73 -9.34 -2.59 0.66
N GLU A 74 -8.16 -2.04 0.38
CA GLU A 74 -7.20 -1.65 1.41
C GLU A 74 -6.81 -0.16 1.38
N GLY A 75 -7.17 0.57 0.32
CA GLY A 75 -6.69 1.93 0.07
C GLY A 75 -5.22 1.99 -0.34
N VAL A 76 -4.74 3.19 -0.68
CA VAL A 76 -3.32 3.44 -1.05
C VAL A 76 -2.45 3.56 0.20
N ALA A 77 -2.94 4.23 1.24
CA ALA A 77 -2.24 4.41 2.51
C ALA A 77 -3.19 4.15 3.69
N ARG A 78 -2.59 3.90 4.87
CA ARG A 78 -3.30 3.84 6.14
C ARG A 78 -2.86 4.98 7.05
N TRP A 79 -3.82 5.70 7.61
CA TRP A 79 -3.58 6.79 8.56
C TRP A 79 -3.73 6.29 9.99
N VAL A 80 -2.75 6.61 10.85
CA VAL A 80 -2.76 6.23 12.27
C VAL A 80 -2.39 7.40 13.15
N ARG A 81 -2.94 7.44 14.37
CA ARG A 81 -2.59 8.46 15.38
C ARG A 81 -1.38 8.08 16.23
N ALA A 82 -1.09 6.79 16.30
CA ALA A 82 -0.01 6.22 17.09
C ALA A 82 0.75 5.19 16.26
N TYR A 83 2.05 5.14 16.47
CA TYR A 83 2.96 4.20 15.84
C TYR A 83 4.03 3.82 16.85
N ASP A 84 4.20 2.53 17.05
CA ASP A 84 5.25 1.95 17.89
C ASP A 84 6.20 1.15 16.98
N PRO A 85 7.49 1.52 16.90
CA PRO A 85 8.48 0.75 16.13
C PRO A 85 8.64 -0.69 16.61
N GLU A 86 8.36 -0.98 17.89
CA GLU A 86 8.50 -2.31 18.48
C GLU A 86 7.25 -3.19 18.27
N ASP A 87 6.13 -2.60 17.83
CA ASP A 87 4.89 -3.31 17.45
C ASP A 87 4.60 -3.15 15.94
N PRO A 88 5.01 -4.12 15.11
CA PRO A 88 4.89 -4.04 13.66
C PRO A 88 3.44 -3.85 13.19
N ASN A 89 3.17 -2.74 12.50
CA ASN A 89 1.88 -2.57 11.87
C ASN A 89 1.70 -3.57 10.70
N PRO A 90 0.57 -4.29 10.59
CA PRO A 90 0.34 -5.25 9.50
C PRO A 90 0.53 -4.64 8.10
N ARG A 91 0.22 -3.35 7.93
CA ARG A 91 0.38 -2.62 6.66
C ARG A 91 1.83 -2.57 6.20
N THR A 92 2.76 -2.28 7.11
CA THR A 92 4.16 -1.98 6.80
C THR A 92 5.13 -3.08 7.22
N GLY A 93 4.69 -4.07 7.99
CA GLY A 93 5.52 -5.17 8.44
C GLY A 93 6.57 -4.76 9.48
N SER A 94 7.57 -5.62 9.67
CA SER A 94 8.55 -5.52 10.77
C SER A 94 9.72 -4.57 10.52
N ARG A 95 9.97 -4.15 9.27
CA ARG A 95 11.12 -3.31 8.89
C ARG A 95 10.75 -2.22 7.90
N PRO A 96 9.87 -1.27 8.28
CA PRO A 96 9.57 -0.14 7.42
C PRO A 96 10.75 0.82 7.29
N LEU A 97 10.83 1.48 6.14
CA LEU A 97 11.56 2.73 6.01
C LEU A 97 10.74 3.84 6.66
N ILE A 98 11.25 4.44 7.73
CA ILE A 98 10.61 5.55 8.44
C ILE A 98 11.22 6.87 7.94
N LEU A 99 10.40 7.75 7.37
CA LEU A 99 10.81 9.06 6.89
C LEU A 99 9.99 10.16 7.55
N LYS A 100 10.62 11.31 7.80
CA LYS A 100 9.96 12.51 8.29
C LYS A 100 9.93 13.55 7.18
N PRO A 101 8.74 13.95 6.69
CA PRO A 101 8.62 15.05 5.75
C PRO A 101 9.18 16.35 6.33
N LEU A 102 9.74 17.21 5.46
CA LEU A 102 10.23 18.54 5.83
C LEU A 102 9.08 19.47 6.22
N ARG A 103 7.97 19.37 5.50
CA ARG A 103 6.78 20.23 5.65
C ARG A 103 5.55 19.59 5.03
N ILE A 104 4.40 20.15 5.37
CA ILE A 104 3.12 19.89 4.71
C ILE A 104 2.70 21.13 3.92
N GLU A 105 2.29 20.95 2.67
CA GLU A 105 1.73 22.00 1.81
C GLU A 105 0.24 21.76 1.57
N GLY A 106 -0.56 22.82 1.62
CA GLY A 106 -2.01 22.72 1.33
C GLY A 106 -2.80 21.80 2.26
N GLY A 107 -2.26 21.47 3.44
CA GLY A 107 -2.90 20.62 4.45
C GLY A 107 -2.54 19.13 4.37
N ASP A 108 -2.21 18.60 3.19
CA ASP A 108 -2.03 17.15 2.99
C ASP A 108 -0.90 16.74 2.03
N ARG A 109 -0.21 17.69 1.38
CA ARG A 109 0.95 17.37 0.55
C ARG A 109 2.20 17.22 1.41
N LEU A 110 2.72 16.01 1.51
CA LEU A 110 3.93 15.64 2.23
C LEU A 110 5.15 15.95 1.36
N VAL A 111 6.05 16.82 1.81
CA VAL A 111 7.27 17.15 1.07
C VAL A 111 8.48 16.52 1.75
N LEU A 112 9.15 15.59 1.07
CA LEU A 112 10.39 14.96 1.50
C LEU A 112 11.61 15.78 1.07
N SER A 113 12.71 15.64 1.82
CA SER A 113 14.02 16.10 1.36
C SER A 113 14.46 15.27 0.14
N GLY A 114 15.32 15.83 -0.72
CA GLY A 114 15.91 15.09 -1.83
C GLY A 114 16.61 13.79 -1.38
N ALA A 115 17.25 13.79 -0.21
CA ALA A 115 17.90 12.60 0.36
C ALA A 115 16.89 11.51 0.76
N ASP A 116 15.78 11.88 1.40
CA ASP A 116 14.75 10.92 1.80
C ASP A 116 13.92 10.44 0.61
N ALA A 117 13.68 11.31 -0.37
CA ALA A 117 13.11 10.91 -1.66
C ALA A 117 14.00 9.88 -2.37
N ALA A 118 15.33 10.05 -2.34
CA ALA A 118 16.25 9.07 -2.90
C ALA A 118 16.20 7.71 -2.16
N LYS A 119 16.13 7.72 -0.83
CA LYS A 119 15.93 6.48 -0.03
C LYS A 119 14.63 5.78 -0.39
N LEU A 120 13.53 6.53 -0.51
CA LEU A 120 12.23 5.98 -0.89
C LEU A 120 12.28 5.36 -2.29
N LYS A 121 12.85 6.07 -3.27
CA LYS A 121 13.01 5.56 -4.64
C LYS A 121 13.84 4.27 -4.64
N ALA A 122 14.98 4.24 -3.95
CA ALA A 122 15.84 3.04 -3.86
C ALA A 122 15.12 1.84 -3.21
N ALA A 123 14.45 2.07 -2.08
CA ALA A 123 13.66 1.04 -1.40
C ALA A 123 12.51 0.54 -2.28
N ASN A 124 11.80 1.43 -2.99
CA ASN A 124 10.73 1.00 -3.89
C ASN A 124 11.26 0.22 -5.11
N SER A 125 12.38 0.64 -5.69
CA SER A 125 12.98 -0.07 -6.82
C SER A 125 13.33 -1.51 -6.46
N LYS A 126 13.90 -1.72 -5.27
CA LYS A 126 14.32 -3.03 -4.74
C LYS A 126 13.14 -3.87 -4.24
N ASP A 127 12.35 -3.30 -3.32
CA ASP A 127 11.40 -4.06 -2.50
C ASP A 127 9.92 -3.76 -2.85
N LYS A 128 9.65 -2.93 -3.87
CA LYS A 128 8.30 -2.67 -4.41
C LYS A 128 7.27 -2.25 -3.34
N ILE A 129 7.69 -1.49 -2.33
CA ILE A 129 6.85 -1.13 -1.19
C ILE A 129 5.66 -0.23 -1.57
N LEU A 130 5.78 0.63 -2.58
CA LEU A 130 4.71 1.48 -3.11
C LEU A 130 3.77 0.68 -4.01
N ASP A 131 4.30 -0.18 -4.89
CA ASP A 131 3.51 -1.08 -5.74
C ASP A 131 2.64 -2.01 -4.87
N ARG A 132 3.21 -2.51 -3.76
CA ARG A 132 2.49 -3.28 -2.74
C ARG A 132 1.61 -2.42 -1.81
N MET A 133 1.56 -1.11 -2.02
CA MET A 133 0.79 -0.12 -1.24
C MET A 133 1.06 -0.14 0.27
N ARG A 134 2.29 -0.46 0.68
CA ARG A 134 2.66 -0.60 2.09
C ARG A 134 3.03 0.75 2.68
N ILE A 135 2.07 1.67 2.70
CA ILE A 135 2.25 3.06 3.15
C ILE A 135 1.42 3.28 4.42
N LEU A 136 2.07 3.79 5.45
CA LEU A 136 1.45 4.22 6.71
C LEU A 136 1.81 5.69 6.96
N ILE A 137 0.83 6.51 7.33
CA ILE A 137 1.02 7.94 7.62
C ILE A 137 0.58 8.18 9.06
N ILE A 138 1.49 8.70 9.88
CA ILE A 138 1.21 9.11 11.25
C ILE A 138 0.67 10.54 11.20
N TYR A 139 -0.45 10.84 11.87
CA TYR A 139 -1.08 12.17 11.90
C TYR A 139 -1.57 12.58 13.29
#